data_AF-A0A399P6V6-F1
#
_entry.id   AF-A0A399P6V6-F1
#
_cell.length_a   1.000
_cell.length_b   1.000
_cell.length_c   1.000
_cell.angle_alpha   90.00
_cell.angle_beta   90.00
_cell.angle_gamma   90.00
#
_symmetry.space_group_name_H-M   'P 1'
#
loop_
_entity.id
_entity.type
_entity.pdbx_description
1 polymer ?
#
loop_
_entity_poly.entity_id
_entity_poly.type
_entity_poly.pdbx_seq_one_letter_code
_entity_poly.pdbx_strand_id
1 'polypeptide(L)'
;VSAYSTQLPRAEGDILVVGFPQTTDYAETLLGNSWYVTGKPVQNAYSSVYYPGYGNKVCMQFNGLTCGALYERLFQPVKGSDTGVDLVDLIGASTVQVIKAQRGSDPAKTVARSDWEDVPAGWSVVEDTPTTRTIVRDTPLKGAGGVVWTSDGTRVTLLHDDPMGSTFRVDAAPADGGTVAMALIPWPGYQVSGAELRAKPVDGFLLGVDVSAADVGKTVTVSFWSPGWQMQVASAALVILLTAAWAIGRLVVRRRRRVAAR
;
A
#
# COMPACT_ATOMS: atom_id res chain seq x y z
N VAL A 1 13.36 -17.97 -10.38
CA VAL A 1 12.09 -17.28 -10.03
C VAL A 1 11.16 -18.18 -9.20
N SER A 2 10.97 -19.48 -9.51
CA SER A 2 10.12 -20.37 -8.69
C SER A 2 10.57 -20.58 -7.24
N ALA A 3 11.86 -20.42 -6.93
CA ALA A 3 12.38 -20.55 -5.56
C ALA A 3 12.01 -19.36 -4.63
N TYR A 4 11.39 -18.29 -5.16
CA TYR A 4 11.00 -17.10 -4.39
C TYR A 4 9.48 -16.97 -4.22
N SER A 5 8.69 -18.01 -4.53
CA SER A 5 7.21 -17.95 -4.41
C SER A 5 6.65 -18.79 -3.26
N THR A 6 7.48 -19.40 -2.44
CA THR A 6 7.05 -20.34 -1.38
C THR A 6 6.85 -19.66 -0.03
N GLN A 7 7.43 -18.47 0.17
CA GLN A 7 7.25 -17.70 1.41
C GLN A 7 5.79 -17.30 1.58
N LEU A 8 5.29 -17.36 2.82
CA LEU A 8 3.95 -16.94 3.18
C LEU A 8 2.85 -17.61 2.34
N PRO A 9 2.82 -18.95 2.23
CA PRO A 9 1.94 -19.67 1.32
C PRO A 9 0.45 -19.49 1.64
N ARG A 10 0.13 -19.20 2.91
CA ARG A 10 -1.24 -19.00 3.42
C ARG A 10 -1.59 -17.53 3.71
N ALA A 11 -0.79 -16.58 3.23
CA ALA A 11 -1.09 -15.17 3.41
C ALA A 11 -2.27 -14.72 2.54
N GLU A 12 -3.10 -13.84 3.10
CA GLU A 12 -4.26 -13.23 2.45
C GLU A 12 -4.21 -11.70 2.58
N GLY A 13 -4.67 -11.00 1.53
CA GLY A 13 -4.65 -9.55 1.46
C GLY A 13 -3.25 -8.94 1.64
N ASP A 14 -3.20 -7.69 2.08
CA ASP A 14 -1.95 -6.97 2.36
C ASP A 14 -1.22 -7.56 3.55
N ILE A 15 0.11 -7.65 3.41
CA ILE A 15 1.01 -8.29 4.35
C ILE A 15 1.91 -7.25 5.01
N LEU A 16 2.03 -7.32 6.34
CA LEU A 16 3.06 -6.60 7.09
C LEU A 16 3.94 -7.58 7.87
N VAL A 17 5.25 -7.43 7.72
CA VAL A 17 6.25 -8.15 8.52
C VAL A 17 6.73 -7.26 9.66
N VAL A 18 6.72 -7.82 10.87
CA VAL A 18 7.11 -7.17 12.13
C VAL A 18 8.41 -7.74 12.65
N GLY A 19 9.46 -6.92 12.71
CA GLY A 19 10.78 -7.29 13.21
C GLY A 19 11.87 -7.38 12.13
N PHE A 20 13.05 -7.83 12.57
CA PHE A 20 14.28 -7.90 11.78
C PHE A 20 14.64 -9.37 11.58
N PRO A 21 14.49 -9.90 10.36
CA PRO A 21 14.92 -11.27 10.06
C PRO A 21 16.42 -11.41 10.25
N GLN A 22 16.82 -12.54 10.82
CA GLN A 22 18.18 -13.05 10.72
C GLN A 22 18.37 -13.74 9.36
N THR A 23 19.60 -14.10 9.02
CA THR A 23 19.95 -14.68 7.70
C THR A 23 19.10 -15.90 7.32
N THR A 24 18.70 -16.71 8.29
CA THR A 24 17.83 -17.88 8.09
C THR A 24 16.38 -17.52 7.77
N ASP A 25 15.90 -16.39 8.26
CA ASP A 25 14.48 -16.04 8.21
C ASP A 25 14.05 -15.55 6.82
N TYR A 26 15.00 -15.10 6.00
CA TYR A 26 14.76 -14.72 4.59
C TYR A 26 14.24 -15.89 3.72
N ALA A 27 14.38 -17.13 4.19
CA ALA A 27 13.75 -18.29 3.55
C ALA A 27 12.23 -18.34 3.78
N GLU A 28 11.70 -17.64 4.79
CA GLU A 28 10.32 -17.70 5.26
C GLU A 28 9.59 -16.35 5.18
N THR A 29 10.33 -15.24 5.08
CA THR A 29 9.78 -13.88 5.09
C THR A 29 9.94 -13.14 3.76
N LEU A 30 9.12 -12.12 3.56
CA LEU A 30 9.17 -11.22 2.42
C LEU A 30 9.29 -9.79 2.90
N LEU A 31 10.32 -9.09 2.43
CA LEU A 31 10.63 -7.71 2.81
C LEU A 31 11.10 -6.92 1.60
N GLY A 32 11.18 -5.60 1.76
CA GLY A 32 11.59 -4.71 0.70
C GLY A 32 10.71 -4.85 -0.54
N ASN A 33 11.34 -4.75 -1.70
CA ASN A 33 10.70 -4.87 -3.01
C ASN A 33 10.54 -6.33 -3.47
N SER A 34 10.47 -7.30 -2.54
CA SER A 34 10.28 -8.72 -2.90
C SER A 34 8.95 -8.99 -3.62
N TRP A 35 7.94 -8.13 -3.41
CA TRP A 35 6.65 -8.20 -4.10
C TRP A 35 6.75 -8.19 -5.63
N TYR A 36 7.77 -7.55 -6.22
CA TYR A 36 8.00 -7.58 -7.68
C TYR A 36 8.26 -8.99 -8.23
N VAL A 37 8.75 -9.89 -7.37
CA VAL A 37 9.11 -11.27 -7.75
C VAL A 37 8.04 -12.27 -7.28
N THR A 38 7.41 -12.00 -6.14
CA THR A 38 6.47 -12.93 -5.50
C THR A 38 5.01 -12.67 -5.84
N GLY A 39 4.67 -11.48 -6.30
CA GLY A 39 3.29 -11.03 -6.54
C GLY A 39 2.47 -10.84 -5.25
N LYS A 40 3.08 -10.97 -4.07
CA LYS A 40 2.41 -10.81 -2.78
C LYS A 40 2.47 -9.33 -2.33
N PRO A 41 1.35 -8.71 -1.92
CA PRO A 41 1.29 -7.29 -1.58
C PRO A 41 1.89 -7.03 -0.18
N VAL A 42 3.22 -6.97 -0.12
CA VAL A 42 3.97 -6.74 1.12
C VAL A 42 4.19 -5.24 1.32
N GLN A 43 3.74 -4.71 2.45
CA GLN A 43 3.83 -3.27 2.76
C GLN A 43 5.22 -2.82 3.19
N ASN A 44 6.10 -3.74 3.57
CA ASN A 44 7.53 -3.51 3.84
C ASN A 44 8.35 -3.11 2.59
N ALA A 45 7.73 -2.44 1.62
CA ALA A 45 8.32 -1.99 0.37
C ALA A 45 9.03 -0.64 0.53
N TYR A 46 10.03 -0.40 -0.32
CA TYR A 46 10.80 0.86 -0.29
C TYR A 46 9.93 2.09 -0.62
N SER A 47 8.85 1.92 -1.38
CA SER A 47 7.88 2.98 -1.66
C SER A 47 7.13 3.45 -0.41
N SER A 48 6.97 2.58 0.60
CA SER A 48 6.28 2.89 1.85
C SER A 48 7.22 3.55 2.87
N VAL A 49 8.47 3.11 2.88
CA VAL A 49 9.54 3.54 3.81
C VAL A 49 9.75 5.05 3.84
N TYR A 50 9.69 5.71 2.68
CA TYR A 50 10.08 7.12 2.58
C TYR A 50 8.95 8.12 2.87
N TYR A 51 7.75 7.66 3.19
CA TYR A 51 6.70 8.56 3.67
C TYR A 51 6.79 8.68 5.21
N PRO A 52 7.23 9.82 5.77
CA PRO A 52 7.56 9.90 7.19
C PRO A 52 6.38 9.58 8.12
N GLY A 53 5.15 9.96 7.75
CA GLY A 53 3.97 9.67 8.55
C GLY A 53 3.73 8.17 8.72
N TYR A 54 3.81 7.42 7.62
CA TYR A 54 3.62 5.96 7.60
C TYR A 54 4.81 5.28 8.29
N GLY A 55 6.03 5.59 7.86
CA GLY A 55 7.26 5.04 8.43
C GLY A 55 7.36 5.21 9.95
N ASN A 56 6.94 6.36 10.49
CA ASN A 56 6.90 6.58 11.93
C ASN A 56 5.84 5.73 12.64
N LYS A 57 4.63 5.59 12.07
CA LYS A 57 3.56 4.77 12.66
C LYS A 57 3.95 3.30 12.72
N VAL A 58 4.47 2.76 11.62
CA VAL A 58 4.93 1.37 11.53
C VAL A 58 6.39 1.15 11.90
N CYS A 59 7.09 2.17 12.42
CA CYS A 59 8.47 2.04 12.90
C CYS A 59 9.43 1.46 11.84
N MET A 60 9.21 1.83 10.58
CA MET A 60 9.88 1.23 9.44
C MET A 60 11.19 1.94 9.12
N GLN A 61 12.27 1.17 8.99
CA GLN A 61 13.59 1.64 8.60
C GLN A 61 13.76 1.68 7.08
N PHE A 62 14.86 2.28 6.62
CA PHE A 62 15.14 2.51 5.20
C PHE A 62 15.10 1.23 4.33
N ASN A 63 15.24 0.05 4.93
CA ASN A 63 15.25 -1.26 4.28
C ASN A 63 13.95 -2.06 4.47
N GLY A 64 12.87 -1.42 4.95
CA GLY A 64 11.57 -2.05 5.16
C GLY A 64 11.44 -2.84 6.47
N LEU A 65 12.50 -2.90 7.29
CA LEU A 65 12.46 -3.56 8.60
C LEU A 65 11.69 -2.71 9.61
N THR A 66 10.93 -3.36 10.47
CA THR A 66 10.09 -2.71 11.49
C THR A 66 10.55 -3.12 12.89
N CYS A 67 10.35 -2.26 13.89
CA CYS A 67 10.71 -2.61 15.27
C CYS A 67 9.77 -3.66 15.88
N GLY A 68 10.28 -4.45 16.84
CA GLY A 68 9.51 -5.50 17.51
C GLY A 68 8.25 -4.99 18.21
N ALA A 69 8.38 -3.84 18.90
CA ALA A 69 7.28 -3.14 19.58
C ALA A 69 6.19 -2.60 18.63
N LEU A 70 6.30 -2.80 17.31
CA LEU A 70 5.20 -2.54 16.40
C LEU A 70 4.04 -3.52 16.62
N TYR A 71 4.30 -4.80 16.93
CA TYR A 71 3.25 -5.82 16.97
C TYR A 71 2.14 -5.45 17.94
N GLU A 72 2.48 -5.06 19.18
CA GLU A 72 1.50 -4.62 20.17
C GLU A 72 0.68 -3.40 19.68
N ARG A 73 1.34 -2.45 19.00
CA ARG A 73 0.69 -1.23 18.48
C ARG A 73 -0.23 -1.49 17.30
N LEU A 74 -0.07 -2.61 16.59
CA LEU A 74 -0.95 -2.96 15.47
C LEU A 74 -2.39 -3.16 15.94
N PHE A 75 -2.55 -3.76 17.12
CA PHE A 75 -3.85 -4.13 17.71
C PHE A 75 -4.28 -3.17 18.82
N GLN A 76 -3.95 -1.90 18.64
CA GLN A 76 -4.35 -0.82 19.53
C GLN A 76 -4.76 0.40 18.70
N PRO A 77 -5.74 1.18 19.17
CA PRO A 77 -6.11 2.43 18.53
C PRO A 77 -4.91 3.37 18.43
N VAL A 78 -4.79 4.07 17.30
CA VAL A 78 -3.69 5.02 17.10
C VAL A 78 -3.77 6.13 18.15
N LYS A 79 -2.75 6.20 19.02
CA LYS A 79 -2.71 7.22 20.09
C LYS A 79 -2.76 8.64 19.51
N GLY A 80 -3.65 9.47 20.05
CA GLY A 80 -3.87 10.85 19.62
C GLY A 80 -4.56 10.98 18.26
N SER A 81 -5.23 9.93 17.79
CA SER A 81 -6.07 9.91 16.60
C SER A 81 -7.53 10.17 16.94
N ASP A 82 -8.25 10.84 16.04
CA ASP A 82 -9.70 11.00 16.07
C ASP A 82 -10.44 9.79 15.48
N THR A 83 -9.74 8.84 14.86
CA THR A 83 -10.38 7.65 14.24
C THR A 83 -10.81 6.63 15.29
N GLY A 84 -10.03 6.49 16.37
CA GLY A 84 -10.23 5.45 17.38
C GLY A 84 -10.02 4.02 16.86
N VAL A 85 -9.43 3.86 15.67
CA VAL A 85 -9.26 2.57 14.98
C VAL A 85 -7.86 2.01 15.20
N ASP A 86 -7.75 0.68 15.28
CA ASP A 86 -6.50 -0.05 15.39
C ASP A 86 -5.57 0.22 14.19
N LEU A 87 -4.27 0.32 14.44
CA LEU A 87 -3.31 0.63 13.38
C LEU A 87 -3.34 -0.42 12.25
N VAL A 88 -3.53 -1.70 12.57
CA VAL A 88 -3.61 -2.80 11.59
C VAL A 88 -4.78 -2.65 10.63
N ASP A 89 -5.90 -2.09 11.10
CA ASP A 89 -7.10 -1.85 10.32
C ASP A 89 -6.90 -0.64 9.41
N LEU A 90 -6.31 0.44 9.95
CA LEU A 90 -6.01 1.66 9.19
C LEU A 90 -5.03 1.44 8.05
N ILE A 91 -4.03 0.57 8.22
CA ILE A 91 -3.11 0.21 7.13
C ILE A 91 -3.69 -0.86 6.20
N GLY A 92 -4.87 -1.41 6.49
CA GLY A 92 -5.52 -2.43 5.67
C GLY A 92 -4.84 -3.80 5.69
N ALA A 93 -3.98 -4.09 6.68
CA ALA A 93 -3.26 -5.35 6.73
C ALA A 93 -4.20 -6.50 7.10
N SER A 94 -4.11 -7.59 6.34
CA SER A 94 -4.86 -8.83 6.55
C SER A 94 -3.97 -10.00 6.93
N THR A 95 -2.66 -9.88 6.70
CA THR A 95 -1.65 -10.82 7.17
C THR A 95 -0.59 -10.07 7.97
N VAL A 96 -0.24 -10.60 9.15
CA VAL A 96 0.89 -10.13 9.95
C VAL A 96 1.84 -11.29 10.19
N GLN A 97 3.10 -11.15 9.80
CA GLN A 97 4.16 -12.08 10.18
C GLN A 97 5.07 -11.41 11.21
N VAL A 98 5.37 -12.09 12.31
CA VAL A 98 6.35 -11.64 13.31
C VAL A 98 7.65 -12.41 13.19
N ILE A 99 8.77 -11.70 13.38
CA ILE A 99 10.08 -12.30 13.63
C ILE A 99 10.24 -12.48 15.14
N LYS A 100 10.28 -13.73 15.60
CA LYS A 100 10.31 -14.09 17.01
C LYS A 100 11.65 -13.75 17.65
N ALA A 101 11.60 -13.22 18.87
CA ALA A 101 12.80 -13.08 19.68
C ALA A 101 13.43 -14.46 19.96
N GLN A 102 14.72 -14.59 19.67
CA GLN A 102 15.53 -15.76 19.99
C GLN A 102 16.52 -15.39 21.11
N ARG A 103 17.18 -16.40 21.69
CA ARG A 103 18.21 -16.16 22.71
C ARG A 103 19.32 -15.28 22.15
N GLY A 104 19.53 -14.11 22.77
CA GLY A 104 20.54 -13.13 22.34
C GLY A 104 20.07 -12.18 21.24
N SER A 105 18.81 -12.26 20.80
CA SER A 105 18.22 -11.26 19.91
C SER A 105 18.08 -9.90 20.61
N ASP A 106 18.20 -8.84 19.83
CA ASP A 106 17.90 -7.47 20.25
C ASP A 106 16.37 -7.30 20.41
N PRO A 107 15.86 -6.99 21.62
CA PRO A 107 14.42 -6.83 21.85
C PRO A 107 13.80 -5.68 21.04
N ALA A 108 14.58 -4.68 20.63
CA ALA A 108 14.06 -3.61 19.77
C ALA A 108 13.75 -4.11 18.35
N LYS A 109 14.33 -5.25 17.95
CA LYS A 109 14.32 -5.77 16.57
C LYS A 109 13.49 -7.03 16.40
N THR A 110 13.05 -7.67 17.47
CA THR A 110 12.31 -8.92 17.42
C THR A 110 11.11 -8.87 18.36
N VAL A 111 10.10 -9.69 18.09
CA VAL A 111 8.85 -9.66 18.86
C VAL A 111 8.95 -10.68 20.01
N ALA A 112 8.74 -10.22 21.24
CA ALA A 112 8.83 -11.08 22.41
C ALA A 112 7.66 -12.07 22.43
N ARG A 113 7.90 -13.26 23.00
CA ARG A 113 6.86 -14.31 23.09
C ARG A 113 5.60 -13.81 23.78
N SER A 114 5.74 -13.03 24.84
CA SER A 114 4.61 -12.40 25.55
C SER A 114 3.69 -11.61 24.65
N ASP A 115 4.21 -11.04 23.56
CA ASP A 115 3.45 -10.14 22.71
C ASP A 115 2.67 -10.92 21.65
N TRP A 116 3.25 -11.99 21.10
CA TRP A 116 2.66 -12.75 19.99
C TRP A 116 2.00 -14.07 20.39
N GLU A 117 2.21 -14.58 21.61
CA GLU A 117 1.67 -15.88 22.05
C GLU A 117 0.14 -15.88 22.03
N ASP A 118 -0.47 -14.81 22.54
CA ASP A 118 -1.89 -14.55 22.45
C ASP A 118 -2.25 -14.00 21.06
N VAL A 119 -3.21 -14.65 20.42
CA VAL A 119 -3.67 -14.27 19.08
C VAL A 119 -4.81 -13.26 19.23
N PRO A 120 -4.74 -12.08 18.59
CA PRO A 120 -5.82 -11.09 18.64
C PRO A 120 -7.16 -11.65 18.15
N ALA A 121 -8.27 -11.16 18.70
CA ALA A 121 -9.60 -11.59 18.27
C ALA A 121 -9.83 -11.30 16.78
N GLY A 122 -10.44 -12.25 16.06
CA GLY A 122 -10.65 -12.14 14.61
C GLY A 122 -9.42 -12.45 13.77
N TRP A 123 -8.38 -13.04 14.37
CA TRP A 123 -7.18 -13.51 13.70
C TRP A 123 -6.89 -14.98 14.02
N SER A 124 -6.30 -15.67 13.05
CA SER A 124 -5.95 -17.08 13.14
C SER A 124 -4.50 -17.32 12.74
N VAL A 125 -3.82 -18.26 13.42
CA VAL A 125 -2.44 -18.64 13.10
C VAL A 125 -2.43 -19.53 11.88
N VAL A 126 -1.73 -19.08 10.84
CA VAL A 126 -1.57 -19.82 9.58
C VAL A 126 -0.12 -20.25 9.33
N GLU A 127 0.83 -19.89 10.18
CA GLU A 127 2.15 -20.48 10.14
C GLU A 127 2.85 -20.24 11.45
N ASP A 128 3.58 -21.24 11.93
CA ASP A 128 4.32 -21.13 13.17
C ASP A 128 5.61 -21.94 13.05
N THR A 129 6.72 -21.26 12.81
CA THR A 129 8.06 -21.86 12.65
C THR A 129 8.93 -21.54 13.87
N PRO A 130 10.15 -22.07 13.99
CA PRO A 130 11.04 -21.70 15.10
C PRO A 130 11.34 -20.19 15.17
N THR A 131 11.40 -19.49 14.04
CA THR A 131 11.82 -18.08 13.98
C THR A 131 10.74 -17.10 13.55
N THR A 132 9.65 -17.57 12.93
CA THR A 132 8.54 -16.72 12.49
C THR A 132 7.18 -17.25 12.97
N ARG A 133 6.19 -16.35 13.06
CA ARG A 133 4.77 -16.71 13.21
C ARG A 133 3.94 -15.82 12.31
N THR A 134 3.01 -16.42 11.57
CA THR A 134 2.12 -15.70 10.65
C THR A 134 0.68 -15.87 11.12
N ILE A 135 0.00 -14.74 11.28
CA ILE A 135 -1.44 -14.68 11.53
C ILE A 135 -2.15 -14.03 10.35
N VAL A 136 -3.38 -14.48 10.09
CA VAL A 136 -4.26 -13.95 9.06
C VAL A 136 -5.60 -13.61 9.69
N ARG A 137 -6.20 -12.52 9.24
CA ARG A 137 -7.51 -12.08 9.68
C ARG A 137 -8.57 -13.06 9.20
N ASP A 138 -9.50 -13.42 10.07
CA ASP A 138 -10.59 -14.36 9.74
C ASP A 138 -11.51 -13.81 8.63
N THR A 139 -11.58 -12.50 8.49
CA THR A 139 -12.25 -11.79 7.39
C THR A 139 -11.29 -10.76 6.80
N PRO A 140 -10.61 -11.08 5.68
CA PRO A 140 -9.62 -10.18 5.09
C PRO A 140 -10.20 -8.80 4.76
N LEU A 141 -9.38 -7.79 5.00
CA LEU A 141 -9.62 -6.44 4.51
C LEU A 141 -9.16 -6.35 3.06
N LYS A 142 -9.68 -5.32 2.39
CA LYS A 142 -9.37 -5.10 0.99
C LYS A 142 -7.91 -4.72 0.73
N GLY A 143 -7.21 -4.18 1.74
CA GLY A 143 -5.82 -3.74 1.62
C GLY A 143 -5.71 -2.32 1.05
N ALA A 144 -4.59 -2.03 0.40
CA ALA A 144 -4.32 -0.74 -0.22
C ALA A 144 -5.46 -0.28 -1.14
N GLY A 145 -5.89 0.98 -1.00
CA GLY A 145 -7.03 1.53 -1.75
C GLY A 145 -8.40 1.27 -1.13
N GLY A 146 -8.49 0.44 -0.08
CA GLY A 146 -9.73 0.26 0.68
C GLY A 146 -10.11 1.51 1.49
N VAL A 147 -11.40 1.66 1.78
CA VAL A 147 -11.89 2.62 2.80
C VAL A 147 -11.69 1.98 4.17
N VAL A 148 -10.93 2.63 5.05
CA VAL A 148 -10.58 2.10 6.38
C VAL A 148 -11.25 2.82 7.53
N TRP A 149 -11.72 4.05 7.29
CA TRP A 149 -12.45 4.81 8.30
C TRP A 149 -13.32 5.88 7.65
N THR A 150 -14.41 6.23 8.31
CA THR A 150 -15.26 7.37 7.97
C THR A 150 -15.61 8.11 9.24
N SER A 151 -15.67 9.45 9.19
CA SER A 151 -16.10 10.26 10.32
C SER A 151 -17.56 10.01 10.68
N ASP A 152 -17.95 10.39 11.90
CA ASP A 152 -19.31 10.22 12.40
C ASP A 152 -20.36 10.77 11.43
N GLY A 153 -21.43 10.00 11.23
CA GLY A 153 -22.51 10.34 10.29
C GLY A 153 -22.14 10.20 8.80
N THR A 154 -20.90 9.87 8.47
CA THR A 154 -20.46 9.58 7.10
C THR A 154 -20.51 8.10 6.82
N ARG A 155 -21.02 7.73 5.64
CA ARG A 155 -21.04 6.33 5.19
C ARG A 155 -20.84 6.27 3.70
N VAL A 156 -19.99 5.34 3.26
CA VAL A 156 -19.68 5.13 1.85
C VAL A 156 -19.67 3.65 1.51
N THR A 157 -19.96 3.34 0.26
CA THR A 157 -19.84 2.00 -0.31
C THR A 157 -18.73 2.01 -1.34
N LEU A 158 -17.65 1.26 -1.11
CA LEU A 158 -16.62 1.03 -2.12
C LEU A 158 -17.23 0.25 -3.29
N LEU A 159 -17.12 0.80 -4.50
CA LEU A 159 -17.66 0.20 -5.72
C LEU A 159 -16.58 -0.52 -6.52
N HIS A 160 -15.40 0.07 -6.58
CA HIS A 160 -14.28 -0.43 -7.37
C HIS A 160 -12.96 0.03 -6.76
N ASP A 161 -11.92 -0.77 -6.95
CA ASP A 161 -10.55 -0.45 -6.58
C ASP A 161 -9.59 -1.26 -7.47
N ASP A 162 -8.53 -0.61 -7.88
CA ASP A 162 -7.43 -1.19 -8.64
C ASP A 162 -6.13 -0.41 -8.35
N PRO A 163 -4.97 -0.84 -8.90
CA PRO A 163 -3.70 -0.17 -8.64
C PRO A 163 -3.64 1.31 -9.06
N MET A 164 -4.55 1.78 -9.93
CA MET A 164 -4.61 3.17 -10.40
C MET A 164 -5.58 4.03 -9.58
N GLY A 165 -6.44 3.44 -8.74
CA GLY A 165 -7.36 4.20 -7.93
C GLY A 165 -8.53 3.42 -7.35
N SER A 166 -9.43 4.14 -6.70
CA SER A 166 -10.58 3.60 -6.02
C SER A 166 -11.80 4.47 -6.26
N THR A 167 -12.98 3.87 -6.27
CA THR A 167 -14.25 4.53 -6.53
C THR A 167 -15.25 4.10 -5.47
N PHE A 168 -15.89 5.06 -4.82
CA PHE A 168 -16.91 4.79 -3.81
C PHE A 168 -18.14 5.68 -4.01
N ARG A 169 -19.30 5.20 -3.60
CA ARG A 169 -20.53 5.99 -3.51
C ARG A 169 -20.67 6.58 -2.12
N VAL A 170 -21.08 7.84 -2.02
CA VAL A 170 -21.44 8.46 -0.73
C VAL A 170 -22.88 8.08 -0.41
N ASP A 171 -23.09 7.31 0.66
CA ASP A 171 -24.43 6.88 1.08
C ASP A 171 -25.02 7.82 2.15
N ALA A 172 -24.16 8.45 2.97
CA ALA A 172 -24.55 9.48 3.92
C ALA A 172 -23.36 10.41 4.23
N ALA A 173 -23.64 11.69 4.48
CA ALA A 173 -22.67 12.67 4.95
C ALA A 173 -23.37 13.72 5.84
N PRO A 174 -22.74 14.21 6.92
CA PRO A 174 -23.25 15.30 7.74
C PRO A 174 -23.37 16.63 6.96
N ALA A 175 -24.18 17.56 7.49
CA ALA A 175 -24.39 18.87 6.88
C ALA A 175 -23.13 19.75 6.92
N ASP A 176 -22.30 19.58 7.95
CA ASP A 176 -21.01 20.23 8.15
C ASP A 176 -19.84 19.51 7.45
N GLY A 177 -20.12 18.41 6.76
CA GLY A 177 -19.14 17.63 6.01
C GLY A 177 -18.66 16.39 6.76
N GLY A 178 -18.11 15.46 5.98
CA GLY A 178 -17.60 14.18 6.43
C GLY A 178 -16.20 13.91 5.88
N THR A 179 -15.47 13.00 6.51
CA THR A 179 -14.16 12.57 6.04
C THR A 179 -14.14 11.07 5.83
N VAL A 180 -13.55 10.65 4.71
CA VAL A 180 -13.29 9.25 4.37
C VAL A 180 -11.77 9.06 4.35
N ALA A 181 -11.26 8.13 5.15
CA ALA A 181 -9.85 7.74 5.13
C ALA A 181 -9.66 6.48 4.29
N MET A 182 -8.71 6.53 3.38
CA MET A 182 -8.32 5.40 2.54
C MET A 182 -7.02 4.78 3.04
N ALA A 183 -6.86 3.47 2.89
CA ALA A 183 -5.60 2.73 3.09
C ALA A 183 -4.58 3.08 1.98
N LEU A 184 -4.26 4.36 1.85
CA LEU A 184 -3.36 4.90 0.85
C LEU A 184 -2.46 5.93 1.51
N ILE A 185 -1.16 5.83 1.25
CA ILE A 185 -0.21 6.87 1.64
C ILE A 185 -0.43 8.08 0.73
N PRO A 186 -0.56 9.32 1.25
CA PRO A 186 -0.89 10.51 0.48
C PRO A 186 0.33 11.09 -0.26
N TRP A 187 0.92 10.28 -1.14
CA TRP A 187 1.96 10.72 -2.07
C TRP A 187 1.42 11.77 -3.06
N PRO A 188 2.27 12.69 -3.57
CA PRO A 188 1.86 13.57 -4.65
C PRO A 188 1.43 12.76 -5.89
N GLY A 189 0.29 13.15 -6.48
CA GLY A 189 -0.26 12.48 -7.66
C GLY A 189 -1.71 12.05 -7.54
N TYR A 190 -2.27 12.02 -6.32
CA TYR A 190 -3.70 11.75 -6.15
C TYR A 190 -4.57 12.89 -6.67
N GLN A 191 -5.66 12.52 -7.32
CA GLN A 191 -6.72 13.39 -7.77
C GLN A 191 -8.05 12.81 -7.31
N VAL A 192 -8.93 13.66 -6.81
CA VAL A 192 -10.28 13.28 -6.38
C VAL A 192 -11.28 13.99 -7.28
N SER A 193 -12.24 13.22 -7.81
CA SER A 193 -13.38 13.73 -8.58
C SER A 193 -14.68 13.38 -7.86
N GLY A 194 -15.60 14.33 -7.79
CA GLY A 194 -16.89 14.16 -7.11
C GLY A 194 -16.89 14.45 -5.60
N ALA A 195 -15.73 14.80 -5.05
CA ALA A 195 -15.51 15.25 -3.67
C ALA A 195 -14.19 16.04 -3.60
N GLU A 196 -13.76 16.46 -2.41
CA GLU A 196 -12.52 17.21 -2.23
C GLU A 196 -11.41 16.34 -1.63
N LEU A 197 -10.20 16.47 -2.16
CA LEU A 197 -9.03 15.86 -1.54
C LEU A 197 -8.71 16.62 -0.26
N ARG A 198 -8.65 15.92 0.88
CA ARG A 198 -8.36 16.53 2.17
C ARG A 198 -6.93 17.08 2.18
N ALA A 199 -6.78 18.32 2.64
CA ALA A 199 -5.48 19.00 2.67
C ALA A 199 -4.49 18.37 3.67
N LYS A 200 -4.98 17.83 4.79
CA LYS A 200 -4.17 17.18 5.82
C LYS A 200 -4.45 15.68 5.84
N PRO A 201 -3.43 14.81 5.83
CA PRO A 201 -3.63 13.37 5.97
C PRO A 201 -4.42 13.01 7.23
N VAL A 202 -5.28 12.01 7.13
CA VAL A 202 -5.92 11.41 8.31
C VAL A 202 -4.82 10.67 9.10
N ASP A 203 -4.77 10.91 10.40
CA ASP A 203 -3.73 10.43 11.33
C ASP A 203 -2.28 10.76 10.94
N GLY A 204 -2.09 11.71 10.01
CA GLY A 204 -0.78 12.07 9.49
C GLY A 204 -0.21 11.08 8.48
N PHE A 205 -0.95 10.05 8.06
CA PHE A 205 -0.41 9.04 7.11
C PHE A 205 -1.39 8.46 6.09
N LEU A 206 -2.69 8.68 6.25
CA LEU A 206 -3.71 8.18 5.32
C LEU A 206 -4.21 9.30 4.40
N LEU A 207 -4.47 8.94 3.15
CA LEU A 207 -5.17 9.79 2.20
C LEU A 207 -6.60 10.02 2.68
N GLY A 208 -6.96 11.29 2.87
CA GLY A 208 -8.30 11.70 3.26
C GLY A 208 -9.06 12.28 2.08
N VAL A 209 -10.36 12.01 2.03
CA VAL A 209 -11.31 12.65 1.13
C VAL A 209 -12.41 13.30 1.95
N ASP A 210 -12.61 14.60 1.75
CA ASP A 210 -13.69 15.34 2.39
C ASP A 210 -14.93 15.30 1.49
N VAL A 211 -16.04 14.83 2.05
CA VAL A 211 -17.34 14.70 1.39
C VAL A 211 -18.35 15.62 2.04
N SER A 212 -19.28 16.15 1.26
CA SER A 212 -20.36 17.01 1.77
C SER A 212 -21.72 16.34 1.65
N ALA A 213 -22.73 16.92 2.32
CA ALA A 213 -24.13 16.52 2.11
C ALA A 213 -24.56 16.64 0.63
N ALA A 214 -23.93 17.53 -0.14
CA ALA A 214 -24.22 17.68 -1.57
C ALA A 214 -23.69 16.50 -2.42
N ASP A 215 -22.83 15.65 -1.85
CA ASP A 215 -22.22 14.51 -2.56
C ASP A 215 -22.93 13.19 -2.31
N VAL A 216 -23.92 13.17 -1.40
CA VAL A 216 -24.76 12.00 -1.13
C VAL A 216 -25.43 11.51 -2.43
N GLY A 217 -25.31 10.22 -2.70
CA GLY A 217 -25.78 9.55 -3.92
C GLY A 217 -24.80 9.65 -5.10
N LYS A 218 -23.78 10.51 -5.04
CA LYS A 218 -22.75 10.62 -6.07
C LYS A 218 -21.67 9.56 -5.89
N THR A 219 -20.97 9.32 -6.99
CA THR A 219 -19.76 8.50 -7.03
C THR A 219 -18.53 9.39 -6.97
N VAL A 220 -17.65 9.08 -6.02
CA VAL A 220 -16.36 9.73 -5.83
C VAL A 220 -15.28 8.82 -6.38
N THR A 221 -14.38 9.37 -7.20
CA THR A 221 -13.25 8.64 -7.78
C THR A 221 -11.95 9.24 -7.28
N VAL A 222 -11.11 8.41 -6.68
CA VAL A 222 -9.75 8.72 -6.26
C VAL A 222 -8.81 8.03 -7.23
N SER A 223 -7.99 8.78 -7.95
CA SER A 223 -7.04 8.25 -8.93
C SER A 223 -5.63 8.70 -8.64
N PHE A 224 -4.65 7.85 -8.89
CA PHE A 224 -3.24 8.17 -8.75
C PHE A 224 -2.59 8.30 -10.12
N TRP A 225 -1.94 9.44 -10.35
CA TRP A 225 -1.10 9.67 -11.51
C TRP A 225 0.28 10.11 -11.03
N SER A 226 1.32 9.37 -11.43
CA SER A 226 2.68 9.75 -11.10
C SER A 226 2.93 11.20 -11.54
N PRO A 227 3.51 12.05 -10.68
CA PRO A 227 3.82 13.42 -11.03
C PRO A 227 4.60 13.50 -12.35
N GLY A 228 4.14 14.36 -13.26
CA GLY A 228 4.73 14.49 -14.60
C GLY A 228 4.32 13.42 -15.61
N TRP A 229 3.34 12.56 -15.31
CA TRP A 229 2.84 11.54 -16.24
C TRP A 229 2.53 12.08 -17.64
N GLN A 230 1.86 13.23 -17.73
CA GLN A 230 1.57 13.88 -19.02
C GLN A 230 2.85 14.21 -19.82
N MET A 231 3.92 14.64 -19.14
CA MET A 231 5.21 14.92 -19.78
C MET A 231 5.90 13.64 -20.21
N GLN A 232 5.77 12.55 -19.45
CA GLN A 232 6.30 11.24 -19.83
C GLN A 232 5.60 10.72 -21.10
N VAL A 233 4.26 10.80 -21.16
CA VAL A 233 3.48 10.41 -22.33
C VAL A 233 3.83 11.27 -23.55
N ALA A 234 3.91 12.60 -23.38
CA ALA A 234 4.30 13.50 -24.46
C ALA A 234 5.71 13.22 -24.99
N SER A 235 6.66 12.95 -24.09
CA SER A 235 8.04 12.60 -24.45
C SER A 235 8.11 11.27 -25.19
N ALA A 236 7.38 10.26 -24.72
CA ALA A 236 7.29 8.96 -25.39
C ALA A 236 6.71 9.08 -26.80
N ALA A 237 5.61 9.84 -26.95
CA ALA A 237 5.01 10.10 -28.25
C ALA A 237 5.99 10.80 -29.20
N LEU A 238 6.72 11.81 -28.72
CA LEU A 238 7.73 12.52 -29.50
C LEU A 238 8.84 11.58 -29.99
N VAL A 239 9.36 10.71 -29.13
CA VAL A 239 10.39 9.73 -29.51
C VAL A 239 9.89 8.78 -30.59
N ILE A 240 8.65 8.29 -30.46
CA ILE A 240 8.02 7.42 -31.45
C ILE A 240 7.91 8.14 -32.80
N LEU A 241 7.42 9.39 -32.80
CA LEU A 241 7.26 10.19 -34.03
C LEU A 241 8.60 10.48 -34.70
N LEU A 242 9.62 10.87 -33.94
CA LEU A 242 10.97 11.13 -34.47
C LEU A 242 11.61 9.87 -35.04
N THR A 243 11.44 8.72 -34.37
CA THR A 243 11.97 7.43 -34.84
C THR A 243 11.26 6.99 -36.12
N ALA A 244 9.94 7.12 -36.20
CA ALA A 244 9.17 6.81 -37.39
C ALA A 244 9.55 7.74 -38.57
N ALA A 245 9.65 9.05 -38.33
CA ALA A 245 10.07 10.02 -39.34
C ALA A 245 11.48 9.70 -39.87
N TRP A 246 12.40 9.33 -38.98
CA TRP A 246 13.76 8.95 -39.37
C TRP A 246 13.79 7.65 -40.19
N ALA A 247 13.03 6.63 -39.79
CA ALA A 247 12.93 5.37 -40.52
C ALA A 247 12.34 5.56 -41.93
N ILE A 248 11.25 6.33 -42.04
CA ILE A 248 10.64 6.71 -43.32
C ILE A 248 11.63 7.51 -44.16
N GLY A 249 12.29 8.51 -43.57
CA GLY A 249 13.32 9.31 -44.23
C GLY A 249 14.44 8.45 -44.82
N ARG A 250 14.95 7.47 -44.06
CA ARG A 250 15.96 6.52 -44.55
C ARG A 250 15.44 5.65 -45.69
N LEU A 251 14.20 5.17 -45.63
CA LEU A 251 13.60 4.38 -46.71
C LEU A 251 13.44 5.21 -47.98
N VAL A 252 12.99 6.46 -47.87
CA VAL A 252 12.84 7.39 -49.00
C VAL A 252 14.20 7.69 -49.65
N VAL A 253 15.22 8.03 -48.86
CA VAL A 253 16.58 8.28 -49.37
C VAL A 253 17.16 7.04 -50.06
N ARG A 254 16.99 5.85 -49.47
CA ARG A 254 17.43 4.58 -50.09
C ARG A 254 16.73 4.31 -51.42
N ARG A 255 15.40 4.52 -51.50
CA ARG A 255 14.63 4.37 -52.74
C ARG A 255 15.09 5.35 -53.81
N ARG A 256 15.26 6.63 -53.47
CA ARG A 256 15.74 7.65 -54.42
C ARG A 256 17.13 7.33 -54.98
N ARG A 257 18.06 6.87 -54.14
CA ARG A 257 19.41 6.46 -54.58
C ARG A 257 19.38 5.24 -55.53
N ARG A 258 18.47 4.29 -55.33
CA ARG A 258 18.30 3.14 -56.24
C ARG A 258 17.70 3.53 -57.59
N VAL A 259 16.82 4.52 -57.63
CA VAL A 259 16.24 5.03 -58.87
C VAL A 259 17.27 5.85 -59.67
N ALA A 260 18.10 6.65 -59.01
CA ALA A 260 19.12 7.45 -59.68
C ALA A 260 20.36 6.65 -60.16
N ALA A 261 20.50 5.40 -59.73
CA ALA A 261 21.59 4.50 -60.13
C ALA A 261 21.18 3.51 -61.24
N ARG A 262 19.94 3.61 -61.74
CA ARG A 262 19.43 2.95 -62.95
C ARG A 262 19.32 3.97 -64.06
#